data_AF-A0A932M840-F1
#
_entry.id   AF-A0A932M840-F1
#
_cell.length_a   1.000
_cell.length_b   1.000
_cell.length_c   1.000
_cell.angle_alpha   90.00
_cell.angle_beta   90.00
_cell.angle_gamma   90.00
#
_symmetry.space_group_name_H-M   'P 1'
#
loop_
_entity.id
_entity.type
_entity.pdbx_description
1 polymer ?
#
loop_
_entity_poly.entity_id
_entity_poly.type
_entity_poly.pdbx_seq_one_letter_code
_entity_poly.pdbx_strand_id
1 'polypeptide(L)'
;MAEKDDAQKKTAHTLADHQWGGDAGHTHDGDDAFDHDHDHDDFGEDGSPEDNPLWIQDHVSLTSVGIDIGSSGTQLIFSRIHLRRLGEDLSSRYCVAERETLFQSPVALTPYRDEKSIDAEKLAAIIDEAYTQSGLHPDQIDSGVVILTGEALRRENAQAISELLAENGGEFVCAAAGHHLEAMLAAYGSGAARVSHDEGKRILNVDIGGGTTKLAVVEGGRIAAMAAVHIGGRLQVVDEAQRIVRLDPAGRHLAAEAGFRWKQGDVAPREDMERVAAWMADALVAAIRERPLPHAIEHLYLTDPIAELGHIDGVMFSGGVGEYVYGREARDFGDIGKLLGEAIARRLARGALPWPLLPPHECIRATAVGASEYSVQLSGNTIYISSPGDLLPRKNLQVLQPPYVCRDEIDAADLARAIRGHFTAFDLEEGESEVALAFRWSGAPSYQRIAAFAQGIAQGLPRTIADGKPLYLVLDGDIAQTLGAILREELKVESEILVIDGVTLWDLDYIDLGRIRLPSHTVPVTIKSLLFSEDPRHPNDPGEGLHYHPHEPGHGHHHHHGHDHDHDHDHDHPHPHGHGHPHAHGKKRGNDG
;
A
#
# COMPACT_ATOMS: atom_id res chain seq x y z
N MET A 1 35.71 -13.20 54.65
CA MET A 1 37.06 -13.22 54.05
C MET A 1 37.55 -14.67 54.12
N ALA A 2 37.72 -15.43 53.04
CA ALA A 2 37.79 -15.09 51.62
C ALA A 2 37.23 -16.25 50.77
N GLU A 3 36.58 -15.88 49.67
CA GLU A 3 36.20 -16.73 48.53
C GLU A 3 37.44 -17.27 47.81
N LYS A 4 37.30 -18.44 47.19
CA LYS A 4 38.07 -18.81 45.99
C LYS A 4 37.16 -19.50 44.99
N ASP A 5 37.06 -18.86 43.83
CA ASP A 5 36.53 -19.33 42.56
C ASP A 5 36.99 -20.74 42.20
N ASP A 6 36.05 -21.54 41.69
CA ASP A 6 36.39 -22.58 40.72
C ASP A 6 35.49 -22.40 39.49
N ALA A 7 36.11 -21.89 38.42
CA ALA A 7 35.49 -21.58 37.16
C ALA A 7 35.14 -22.87 36.40
N GLN A 8 33.85 -23.22 36.34
CA GLN A 8 33.37 -24.20 35.38
C GLN A 8 33.43 -23.61 33.97
N LYS A 9 34.32 -24.18 33.16
CA LYS A 9 34.45 -23.97 31.71
C LYS A 9 33.09 -24.09 31.03
N LYS A 10 32.62 -22.99 30.45
CA LYS A 10 31.52 -22.96 29.47
C LYS A 10 31.86 -23.91 28.32
N THR A 11 31.05 -24.95 28.14
CA THR A 11 31.03 -25.76 26.93
C THR A 11 30.61 -24.88 25.75
N ALA A 12 31.40 -24.92 24.68
CA ALA A 12 31.10 -24.22 23.43
C ALA A 12 29.86 -24.85 22.78
N HIS A 13 28.83 -24.04 22.56
CA HIS A 13 27.60 -24.35 21.86
C HIS A 13 27.85 -24.32 20.34
N THR A 14 27.14 -25.16 19.59
CA THR A 14 27.27 -25.23 18.12
C THR A 14 26.03 -24.65 17.44
N LEU A 15 26.14 -24.19 16.19
CA LEU A 15 25.04 -23.59 15.42
C LEU A 15 23.81 -24.50 15.26
N ALA A 16 23.92 -25.80 15.51
CA ALA A 16 22.80 -26.74 15.51
C ALA A 16 21.84 -26.56 16.72
N ASP A 17 22.25 -25.85 17.77
CA ASP A 17 21.48 -25.67 19.02
C ASP A 17 20.47 -24.50 18.96
N HIS A 18 20.28 -23.85 17.79
CA HIS A 18 19.44 -22.65 17.62
C HIS A 18 18.19 -22.84 16.73
N GLN A 19 17.59 -24.03 16.72
CA GLN A 19 16.37 -24.24 15.92
C GLN A 19 15.13 -23.53 16.50
N TRP A 20 15.14 -23.11 17.77
CA TRP A 20 14.01 -22.50 18.47
C TRP A 20 14.49 -21.51 19.54
N GLY A 21 14.77 -20.26 19.15
CA GLY A 21 15.30 -19.25 20.08
C GLY A 21 14.44 -19.07 21.35
N GLY A 22 15.07 -19.26 22.52
CA GLY A 22 14.56 -18.86 23.84
C GLY A 22 14.02 -20.01 24.69
N ASP A 23 14.69 -20.24 25.82
CA ASP A 23 14.35 -21.16 26.92
C ASP A 23 12.85 -21.46 27.11
N ALA A 24 12.47 -22.73 26.91
CA ALA A 24 11.26 -23.31 27.47
C ALA A 24 11.59 -24.71 28.01
N GLY A 25 12.25 -24.74 29.17
CA GLY A 25 12.63 -25.98 29.84
C GLY A 25 12.69 -25.83 31.36
N HIS A 26 11.54 -25.63 32.01
CA HIS A 26 11.43 -26.03 33.42
C HIS A 26 11.12 -27.52 33.47
N THR A 27 12.13 -28.35 33.72
CA THR A 27 11.93 -29.74 34.15
C THR A 27 11.79 -29.77 35.67
N HIS A 28 10.65 -30.24 36.17
CA HIS A 28 10.51 -30.63 37.56
C HIS A 28 11.29 -31.92 37.77
N ASP A 29 12.43 -31.83 38.45
CA ASP A 29 13.06 -33.00 39.07
C ASP A 29 12.22 -33.43 40.27
N GLY A 30 11.70 -34.66 40.22
CA GLY A 30 11.00 -35.30 41.32
C GLY A 30 10.77 -36.77 41.00
N ASP A 31 11.74 -37.59 41.39
CA ASP A 31 11.54 -39.04 41.58
C ASP A 31 10.29 -39.27 42.44
N ASP A 32 9.36 -40.12 41.96
CA ASP A 32 9.02 -41.38 42.61
C ASP A 32 7.82 -42.05 41.94
N ALA A 33 7.87 -43.38 41.93
CA ALA A 33 6.89 -44.33 41.42
C ALA A 33 5.42 -43.92 41.61
N PHE A 34 4.52 -44.26 40.67
CA PHE A 34 3.28 -45.02 40.88
C PHE A 34 2.51 -45.23 39.55
N ASP A 35 1.69 -46.29 39.56
CA ASP A 35 0.95 -46.94 38.47
C ASP A 35 0.29 -46.07 37.39
N HIS A 36 0.34 -46.59 36.16
CA HIS A 36 -0.57 -46.21 35.08
C HIS A 36 -1.96 -46.79 35.35
N ASP A 37 -2.84 -46.01 35.97
CA ASP A 37 -4.29 -46.22 35.87
C ASP A 37 -4.91 -45.11 35.02
N HIS A 38 -5.48 -45.54 33.90
CA HIS A 38 -6.39 -44.77 33.07
C HIS A 38 -7.67 -44.53 33.87
N ASP A 39 -7.97 -43.27 34.19
CA ASP A 39 -9.32 -42.75 34.32
C ASP A 39 -9.21 -41.23 34.40
N HIS A 40 -9.86 -40.53 33.47
CA HIS A 40 -10.60 -39.28 33.68
C HIS A 40 -11.02 -38.72 32.31
N ASP A 41 -12.09 -39.32 31.77
CA ASP A 41 -13.09 -38.56 31.00
C ASP A 41 -13.73 -37.56 31.97
N ASP A 42 -13.12 -36.39 32.17
CA ASP A 42 -13.77 -35.26 32.81
C ASP A 42 -13.57 -34.02 31.92
N PHE A 43 -14.52 -33.80 31.01
CA PHE A 43 -14.70 -32.53 30.30
C PHE A 43 -15.26 -31.49 31.30
N GLY A 44 -14.46 -31.17 32.31
CA GLY A 44 -14.76 -30.19 33.34
C GLY A 44 -14.02 -28.88 33.06
N GLU A 45 -14.80 -27.82 32.88
CA GLU A 45 -14.40 -26.42 32.68
C GLU A 45 -13.85 -26.11 31.27
N ASP A 46 -14.75 -25.71 30.38
CA ASP A 46 -14.43 -24.80 29.28
C ASP A 46 -13.70 -23.59 29.89
N GLY A 47 -12.37 -23.59 29.77
CA GLY A 47 -11.54 -22.40 29.93
C GLY A 47 -12.05 -21.30 29.01
N SER A 48 -11.52 -20.08 29.14
CA SER A 48 -11.91 -19.04 28.19
C SER A 48 -11.68 -19.56 26.76
N PRO A 49 -12.51 -19.22 25.76
CA PRO A 49 -12.24 -19.61 24.38
C PRO A 49 -10.81 -19.24 23.95
N GLU A 50 -10.22 -18.23 24.58
CA GLU A 50 -8.84 -17.75 24.38
C GLU A 50 -7.77 -18.75 24.83
N ASP A 51 -8.10 -19.70 25.70
CA ASP A 51 -7.21 -20.78 26.16
C ASP A 51 -7.32 -22.04 25.29
N ASN A 52 -8.28 -22.10 24.35
CA ASN A 52 -8.48 -23.23 23.47
C ASN A 52 -7.43 -23.24 22.34
N PRO A 53 -6.62 -24.31 22.17
CA PRO A 53 -5.59 -24.39 21.13
C PRO A 53 -6.10 -24.16 19.71
N LEU A 54 -7.32 -24.58 19.39
CA LEU A 54 -7.94 -24.34 18.07
C LEU A 54 -8.30 -22.87 17.88
N TRP A 55 -8.76 -22.20 18.94
CA TRP A 55 -9.07 -20.78 18.91
C TRP A 55 -7.80 -19.93 18.77
N ILE A 56 -6.73 -20.27 19.50
CA ILE A 56 -5.42 -19.61 19.43
C ILE A 56 -4.78 -19.79 18.04
N GLN A 57 -5.03 -20.92 17.38
CA GLN A 57 -4.58 -21.13 16.01
C GLN A 57 -5.35 -20.25 15.02
N ASP A 58 -6.67 -20.09 15.20
CA ASP A 58 -7.52 -19.34 14.28
C ASP A 58 -7.53 -17.82 14.53
N HIS A 59 -7.06 -17.37 15.70
CA HIS A 59 -6.98 -15.96 16.08
C HIS A 59 -5.54 -15.56 16.38
N VAL A 60 -5.01 -14.65 15.58
CA VAL A 60 -3.66 -14.10 15.77
C VAL A 60 -3.77 -12.62 16.10
N SER A 61 -3.10 -12.19 17.17
CA SER A 61 -3.02 -10.78 17.53
C SER A 61 -1.62 -10.26 17.24
N LEU A 62 -1.52 -9.15 16.51
CA LEU A 62 -0.27 -8.46 16.21
C LEU A 62 -0.30 -7.04 16.77
N THR A 63 0.75 -6.63 17.45
CA THR A 63 0.98 -5.24 17.84
C THR A 63 1.76 -4.57 16.72
N SER A 64 1.19 -3.49 16.17
CA SER A 64 1.77 -2.75 15.07
C SER A 64 1.94 -1.28 15.40
N VAL A 65 2.85 -0.62 14.69
CA VAL A 65 3.00 0.83 14.75
C VAL A 65 3.11 1.44 13.36
N GLY A 66 2.25 2.42 13.08
CA GLY A 66 2.33 3.25 11.89
C GLY A 66 2.94 4.59 12.23
N ILE A 67 4.05 4.94 11.58
CA ILE A 67 4.73 6.24 11.69
C ILE A 67 4.50 6.98 10.37
N ASP A 68 3.82 8.11 10.41
CA ASP A 68 3.61 8.98 9.25
C ASP A 68 4.46 10.24 9.41
N ILE A 69 5.41 10.43 8.51
CA ILE A 69 6.31 11.58 8.42
C ILE A 69 5.89 12.38 7.18
N GLY A 70 4.96 13.30 7.39
CA GLY A 70 4.42 14.13 6.33
C GLY A 70 5.16 15.46 6.16
N SER A 71 4.64 16.26 5.22
CA SER A 71 5.19 17.58 4.85
C SER A 71 5.15 18.63 5.98
N SER A 72 4.48 18.31 7.08
CA SER A 72 4.02 19.29 8.07
C SER A 72 3.91 18.67 9.45
N GLY A 73 3.37 17.46 9.53
CA GLY A 73 3.23 16.73 10.78
C GLY A 73 3.94 15.39 10.73
N THR A 74 4.44 14.98 11.90
CA THR A 74 4.86 13.62 12.20
C THR A 74 3.93 13.06 13.29
N GLN A 75 3.47 11.83 13.10
CA GLN A 75 2.57 11.15 14.04
C GLN A 75 2.80 9.65 14.07
N LEU A 76 2.52 9.05 15.23
CA LEU A 76 2.64 7.62 15.47
C LEU A 76 1.31 7.07 15.98
N ILE A 77 0.94 5.89 15.49
CA ILE A 77 -0.24 5.15 15.92
C ILE A 77 0.17 3.73 16.23
N PHE A 78 -0.06 3.31 17.47
CA PHE A 78 0.13 1.95 17.93
C PHE A 78 -1.23 1.25 17.92
N SER A 79 -1.31 0.10 17.27
CA SER A 79 -2.56 -0.65 17.12
C SER A 79 -2.34 -2.13 17.41
N ARG A 80 -3.32 -2.77 18.04
CA ARG A 80 -3.44 -4.21 18.08
C ARG A 80 -4.38 -4.65 16.96
N ILE A 81 -3.88 -5.51 16.08
CA ILE A 81 -4.61 -6.07 14.95
C ILE A 81 -4.99 -7.50 15.31
N HIS A 82 -6.29 -7.77 15.41
CA HIS A 82 -6.82 -9.11 15.59
C HIS A 82 -7.15 -9.69 14.22
N LEU A 83 -6.43 -10.73 13.85
CA LEU A 83 -6.57 -11.47 12.61
C LEU A 83 -7.34 -12.75 12.90
N ARG A 84 -8.30 -13.08 12.04
CA ARG A 84 -9.06 -14.33 12.12
C ARG A 84 -8.95 -15.10 10.81
N ARG A 85 -8.75 -16.42 10.91
CA ARG A 85 -8.79 -17.32 9.77
C ARG A 85 -10.23 -17.49 9.26
N LEU A 86 -10.44 -17.38 7.95
CA LEU A 86 -11.75 -17.59 7.32
C LEU A 86 -12.06 -19.08 7.15
N GLY A 87 -12.35 -19.76 8.28
CA GLY A 87 -12.58 -21.21 8.31
C GLY A 87 -13.84 -21.69 7.59
N GLU A 88 -14.87 -20.85 7.43
CA GLU A 88 -16.14 -21.23 6.79
C GLU A 88 -16.03 -21.46 5.28
N ASP A 89 -15.00 -20.90 4.63
CA ASP A 89 -14.78 -20.99 3.17
C ASP A 89 -13.62 -21.95 2.78
N LEU A 90 -13.19 -22.85 3.68
CA LEU A 90 -12.02 -23.72 3.47
C LEU A 90 -10.73 -22.93 3.12
N SER A 91 -10.63 -21.69 3.58
CA SER A 91 -9.48 -20.83 3.29
C SER A 91 -8.50 -20.83 4.46
N SER A 92 -7.20 -21.00 4.18
CA SER A 92 -6.13 -20.78 5.15
C SER A 92 -5.85 -19.29 5.41
N ARG A 93 -6.53 -18.38 4.69
CA ARG A 93 -6.28 -16.94 4.74
C ARG A 93 -6.76 -16.31 6.05
N TYR A 94 -5.88 -15.50 6.64
CA TYR A 94 -6.22 -14.60 7.73
C TYR A 94 -6.73 -13.26 7.19
N CYS A 95 -7.80 -12.77 7.79
CA CYS A 95 -8.35 -11.45 7.54
C CYS A 95 -8.34 -10.64 8.83
N VAL A 96 -8.21 -9.31 8.72
CA VAL A 96 -8.32 -8.43 9.89
C VAL A 96 -9.77 -8.48 10.37
N ALA A 97 -10.01 -9.06 11.54
CA ALA A 97 -11.31 -9.15 12.17
C ALA A 97 -11.61 -7.89 13.00
N GLU A 98 -10.62 -7.41 13.75
CA GLU A 98 -10.75 -6.23 14.60
C GLU A 98 -9.43 -5.49 14.71
N ARG A 99 -9.51 -4.19 15.02
CA ARG A 99 -8.36 -3.37 15.34
C ARG A 99 -8.65 -2.49 16.53
N GLU A 100 -7.78 -2.58 17.52
CA GLU A 100 -7.80 -1.74 18.71
C GLU A 100 -6.67 -0.70 18.61
N THR A 101 -6.98 0.58 18.76
CA THR A 101 -5.96 1.62 18.88
C THR A 101 -5.42 1.62 20.31
N LEU A 102 -4.15 1.24 20.48
CA LEU A 102 -3.48 1.21 21.80
C LEU A 102 -3.04 2.60 22.23
N PHE A 103 -2.47 3.36 21.30
CA PHE A 103 -1.99 4.72 21.57
C PHE A 103 -1.90 5.53 20.28
N GLN A 104 -2.20 6.84 20.38
CA GLN A 104 -1.96 7.82 19.33
C GLN A 104 -1.09 8.93 19.88
N SER A 105 0.07 9.16 19.27
CA SER A 105 0.92 10.28 19.66
C SER A 105 0.19 11.61 19.40
N PRO A 106 0.51 12.70 20.11
CA PRO A 106 0.21 14.04 19.63
C PRO A 106 0.77 14.24 18.21
N VAL A 107 0.12 15.08 17.40
CA VAL A 107 0.71 15.47 16.10
C VAL A 107 1.83 16.46 16.38
N ALA A 108 3.07 16.05 16.11
CA ALA A 108 4.24 16.91 16.18
C ALA A 108 4.50 17.56 14.83
N LEU A 109 5.13 18.74 14.81
CA LEU A 109 5.59 19.31 13.54
C LEU A 109 6.79 18.52 13.03
N THR A 110 6.79 18.20 11.73
CA THR A 110 7.95 17.54 11.10
C THR A 110 9.18 18.46 11.26
N PRO A 111 10.26 18.01 11.92
CA PRO A 111 11.35 18.89 12.31
C PRO A 111 12.30 19.12 11.13
N TYR A 112 11.95 20.02 10.21
CA TYR A 112 12.86 20.40 9.13
C TYR A 112 14.03 21.22 9.67
N ARG A 113 15.24 20.86 9.24
CA ARG A 113 16.45 21.63 9.54
C ARG A 113 16.57 22.82 8.59
N ASP A 114 16.27 22.58 7.32
CA ASP A 114 16.26 23.55 6.22
C ASP A 114 15.31 23.06 5.10
N GLU A 115 15.33 23.74 3.95
CA GLU A 115 14.51 23.37 2.78
C GLU A 115 14.85 21.98 2.21
N LYS A 116 16.02 21.41 2.55
CA LYS A 116 16.58 20.20 1.92
C LYS A 116 16.57 18.98 2.83
N SER A 117 16.54 19.18 4.14
CA SER A 117 16.77 18.10 5.11
C SER A 117 15.86 18.15 6.33
N ILE A 118 15.57 16.95 6.86
CA ILE A 118 14.85 16.74 8.13
C ILE A 118 15.90 16.55 9.24
N ASP A 119 15.62 17.09 10.42
CA ASP A 119 16.46 16.99 11.60
C ASP A 119 16.26 15.62 12.30
N ALA A 120 17.10 14.65 11.95
CA ALA A 120 16.96 13.26 12.39
C ALA A 120 16.96 13.08 13.92
N GLU A 121 17.76 13.85 14.66
CA GLU A 121 17.81 13.76 16.14
C GLU A 121 16.49 14.20 16.77
N LYS A 122 15.89 15.29 16.27
CA LYS A 122 14.58 15.74 16.75
C LYS A 122 13.46 14.80 16.35
N LEU A 123 13.56 14.21 15.16
CA LEU A 123 12.62 13.20 14.71
C LEU A 123 12.68 11.94 15.59
N ALA A 124 13.88 11.46 15.93
CA ALA A 124 14.07 10.35 16.86
C ALA A 124 13.46 10.68 18.23
N ALA A 125 13.71 11.89 18.77
CA ALA A 125 13.10 12.32 20.02
C ALA A 125 11.56 12.33 20.00
N ILE A 126 10.92 12.67 18.88
CA ILE A 126 9.46 12.59 18.72
C ILE A 126 8.99 11.13 18.82
N ILE A 127 9.73 10.20 18.22
CA ILE A 127 9.40 8.77 18.20
C ILE A 127 9.63 8.15 19.59
N ASP A 128 10.76 8.43 20.22
CA ASP A 128 11.10 7.95 21.56
C ASP A 128 10.10 8.44 22.62
N GLU A 129 9.67 9.70 22.51
CA GLU A 129 8.63 10.25 23.38
C GLU A 129 7.29 9.54 23.15
N ALA A 130 6.92 9.24 21.90
CA ALA A 130 5.69 8.50 21.61
C ALA A 130 5.73 7.06 22.17
N TYR A 131 6.86 6.36 22.07
CA TYR A 131 7.05 5.07 22.72
C TYR A 131 6.93 5.17 24.24
N THR A 132 7.63 6.14 24.84
CA THR A 132 7.59 6.39 26.29
C THR A 132 6.16 6.67 26.78
N GLN A 133 5.40 7.50 26.05
CA GLN A 133 4.02 7.82 26.38
C GLN A 133 3.05 6.64 26.16
N SER A 134 3.32 5.80 25.15
CA SER A 134 2.52 4.60 24.89
C SER A 134 2.71 3.51 25.96
N GLY A 135 3.85 3.52 26.66
CA GLY A 135 4.26 2.45 27.58
C GLY A 135 4.67 1.16 26.88
N LEU A 136 4.79 1.15 25.55
CA LEU A 136 5.25 0.02 24.74
C LEU A 136 6.77 0.08 24.54
N HIS A 137 7.41 -1.08 24.56
CA HIS A 137 8.81 -1.24 24.17
C HIS A 137 8.90 -1.65 22.68
N PRO A 138 9.92 -1.22 21.92
CA PRO A 138 10.12 -1.65 20.53
C PRO A 138 10.06 -3.17 20.32
N ASP A 139 10.60 -3.96 21.26
CA ASP A 139 10.56 -5.45 21.19
C ASP A 139 9.14 -6.04 21.31
N GLN A 140 8.13 -5.26 21.66
CA GLN A 140 6.72 -5.67 21.70
C GLN A 140 5.98 -5.38 20.38
N ILE A 141 6.65 -4.74 19.41
CA ILE A 141 6.09 -4.42 18.11
C ILE A 141 6.36 -5.58 17.16
N ASP A 142 5.30 -6.25 16.72
CA ASP A 142 5.35 -7.35 15.74
C ASP A 142 5.53 -6.83 14.30
N SER A 143 5.08 -5.60 14.00
CA SER A 143 5.29 -4.98 12.68
C SER A 143 5.25 -3.46 12.76
N GLY A 144 6.26 -2.79 12.21
CA GLY A 144 6.31 -1.34 12.12
C GLY A 144 6.28 -0.85 10.69
N VAL A 145 5.50 0.17 10.38
CA VAL A 145 5.53 0.85 9.07
C VAL A 145 5.84 2.31 9.23
N VAL A 146 6.89 2.77 8.56
CA VAL A 146 7.23 4.19 8.44
C VAL A 146 6.88 4.66 7.05
N ILE A 147 6.06 5.69 6.96
CA ILE A 147 5.68 6.33 5.71
C ILE A 147 6.25 7.73 5.65
N LEU A 148 7.02 8.00 4.60
CA LEU A 148 7.41 9.36 4.24
C LEU A 148 6.54 9.84 3.09
N THR A 149 5.81 10.93 3.31
CA THR A 149 4.84 11.47 2.33
C THR A 149 5.17 12.88 1.86
N GLY A 150 4.62 13.23 0.69
CA GLY A 150 4.68 14.57 0.12
C GLY A 150 6.10 15.16 0.08
N GLU A 151 6.27 16.32 0.70
CA GLU A 151 7.52 17.06 0.71
C GLU A 151 8.61 16.43 1.60
N ALA A 152 8.24 15.64 2.62
CA ALA A 152 9.22 14.91 3.43
C ALA A 152 9.97 13.86 2.60
N LEU A 153 9.29 13.21 1.66
CA LEU A 153 9.88 12.23 0.75
C LEU A 153 10.92 12.85 -0.20
N ARG A 154 10.79 14.15 -0.54
CA ARG A 154 11.69 14.85 -1.46
C ARG A 154 12.99 15.33 -0.82
N ARG A 155 13.18 15.07 0.47
CA ARG A 155 14.35 15.54 1.22
C ARG A 155 15.56 14.67 0.94
N GLU A 156 16.74 15.30 0.87
CA GLU A 156 18.00 14.63 0.52
C GLU A 156 18.33 13.48 1.50
N ASN A 157 17.87 13.58 2.74
CA ASN A 157 18.09 12.58 3.79
C ASN A 157 16.86 11.69 4.10
N ALA A 158 15.81 11.70 3.27
CA ALA A 158 14.62 10.88 3.49
C ALA A 158 14.94 9.37 3.55
N GLN A 159 15.84 8.92 2.68
CA GLN A 159 16.30 7.53 2.66
C GLN A 159 17.09 7.16 3.92
N ALA A 160 18.05 8.00 4.33
CA ALA A 160 18.83 7.75 5.55
C ALA A 160 17.95 7.73 6.82
N ILE A 161 16.90 8.56 6.87
CA ILE A 161 15.91 8.52 7.95
C ILE A 161 15.13 7.21 7.96
N SER A 162 14.72 6.75 6.77
CA SER A 162 14.05 5.46 6.62
C SER A 162 14.94 4.33 7.14
N GLU A 163 16.20 4.29 6.72
CA GLU A 163 17.16 3.25 7.15
C GLU A 163 17.38 3.29 8.68
N LEU A 164 17.60 4.47 9.26
CA LEU A 164 17.80 4.62 10.71
C LEU A 164 16.59 4.13 11.53
N LEU A 165 15.37 4.42 11.08
CA LEU A 165 14.16 3.97 11.76
C LEU A 165 13.93 2.46 11.61
N ALA A 166 14.36 1.88 10.48
CA ALA A 166 14.30 0.44 10.26
C ALA A 166 15.33 -0.35 11.10
N GLU A 167 16.45 0.28 11.47
CA GLU A 167 17.50 -0.30 12.32
C GLU A 167 17.19 -0.20 13.82
N ASN A 168 16.66 0.93 14.28
CA ASN A 168 16.46 1.20 15.72
C ASN A 168 15.12 0.69 16.28
N GLY A 169 14.12 0.42 15.44
CA GLY A 169 12.76 0.11 15.89
C GLY A 169 12.42 -1.38 16.05
N GLY A 170 13.18 -2.32 15.49
CA GLY A 170 12.76 -3.74 15.38
C GLY A 170 12.32 -4.14 13.96
N GLU A 171 11.28 -4.96 13.81
CA GLU A 171 10.69 -5.39 12.51
C GLU A 171 9.97 -4.22 11.77
N PHE A 172 10.71 -3.13 11.55
CA PHE A 172 10.24 -1.94 10.87
C PHE A 172 10.51 -1.97 9.38
N VAL A 173 9.51 -1.49 8.66
CA VAL A 173 9.38 -1.42 7.22
C VAL A 173 9.21 0.03 6.85
N CYS A 174 10.17 0.59 6.12
CA CYS A 174 10.04 1.96 5.63
C CYS A 174 9.55 1.97 4.19
N ALA A 175 8.44 2.67 3.95
CA ALA A 175 7.84 2.87 2.65
C ALA A 175 7.90 4.37 2.29
N ALA A 176 8.54 4.67 1.17
CA ALA A 176 8.43 5.96 0.52
C ALA A 176 7.09 6.03 -0.22
N ALA A 177 6.15 6.85 0.23
CA ALA A 177 4.84 6.94 -0.40
C ALA A 177 4.78 8.08 -1.42
N GLY A 178 4.75 7.67 -2.68
CA GLY A 178 4.30 8.50 -3.78
C GLY A 178 2.88 9.03 -3.61
N HIS A 179 2.50 9.97 -4.47
CA HIS A 179 1.17 10.58 -4.44
C HIS A 179 0.00 9.58 -4.52
N HIS A 180 0.13 8.52 -5.33
CA HIS A 180 -0.89 7.48 -5.44
C HIS A 180 -0.96 6.60 -4.17
N LEU A 181 0.18 6.16 -3.63
CA LEU A 181 0.16 5.38 -2.39
C LEU A 181 -0.44 6.20 -1.23
N GLU A 182 -0.06 7.46 -1.08
CA GLU A 182 -0.64 8.35 -0.07
C GLU A 182 -2.17 8.51 -0.26
N ALA A 183 -2.66 8.63 -1.51
CA ALA A 183 -4.09 8.68 -1.82
C ALA A 183 -4.83 7.40 -1.42
N MET A 184 -4.23 6.24 -1.72
CA MET A 184 -4.76 4.93 -1.37
C MET A 184 -4.85 4.76 0.15
N LEU A 185 -3.78 5.05 0.87
CA LEU A 185 -3.74 4.90 2.33
C LEU A 185 -4.73 5.83 3.01
N ALA A 186 -4.83 7.08 2.56
CA ALA A 186 -5.82 8.01 3.08
C ALA A 186 -7.26 7.52 2.82
N ALA A 187 -7.55 6.88 1.68
CA ALA A 187 -8.87 6.32 1.40
C ALA A 187 -9.22 5.11 2.27
N TYR A 188 -8.24 4.28 2.65
CA TYR A 188 -8.46 3.20 3.61
C TYR A 188 -8.65 3.76 5.02
N GLY A 189 -7.68 4.52 5.55
CA GLY A 189 -7.73 4.98 6.94
C GLY A 189 -8.82 6.02 7.21
N SER A 190 -9.29 6.77 6.20
CA SER A 190 -10.48 7.63 6.35
C SER A 190 -11.77 6.82 6.55
N GLY A 191 -11.77 5.54 6.19
CA GLY A 191 -12.93 4.66 6.22
C GLY A 191 -13.75 4.67 4.92
N ALA A 192 -13.32 5.40 3.88
CA ALA A 192 -14.03 5.43 2.59
C ALA A 192 -14.12 4.04 1.95
N ALA A 193 -13.05 3.23 2.02
CA ALA A 193 -13.09 1.86 1.51
C ALA A 193 -14.08 0.96 2.26
N ARG A 194 -14.11 1.03 3.59
CA ARG A 194 -15.07 0.28 4.40
C ARG A 194 -16.51 0.66 4.07
N VAL A 195 -16.84 1.96 4.06
CA VAL A 195 -18.19 2.43 3.72
C VAL A 195 -18.58 2.03 2.30
N SER A 196 -17.63 2.11 1.36
CA SER A 196 -17.87 1.69 -0.03
C SER A 196 -18.18 0.19 -0.14
N HIS A 197 -17.51 -0.65 0.65
CA HIS A 197 -17.76 -2.09 0.70
C HIS A 197 -19.10 -2.43 1.37
N ASP A 198 -19.30 -1.95 2.60
CA ASP A 198 -20.43 -2.32 3.45
C ASP A 198 -21.76 -1.79 2.90
N GLU A 199 -21.75 -0.60 2.28
CA GLU A 199 -22.96 0.05 1.79
C GLU A 199 -23.10 -0.01 0.25
N GLY A 200 -22.14 -0.60 -0.45
CA GLY A 200 -22.13 -0.67 -1.92
C GLY A 200 -22.08 0.70 -2.62
N LYS A 201 -21.48 1.70 -1.96
CA LYS A 201 -21.40 3.08 -2.46
C LYS A 201 -20.11 3.35 -3.22
N ARG A 202 -20.18 4.20 -4.24
CA ARG A 202 -19.00 4.78 -4.89
C ARG A 202 -18.64 6.12 -4.24
N ILE A 203 -17.48 6.20 -3.61
CA ILE A 203 -17.10 7.32 -2.73
C ILE A 203 -15.89 8.05 -3.30
N LEU A 204 -15.89 9.38 -3.26
CA LEU A 204 -14.71 10.19 -3.49
C LEU A 204 -14.07 10.55 -2.14
N ASN A 205 -12.86 10.05 -1.86
CA ASN A 205 -12.04 10.54 -0.77
C ASN A 205 -11.17 11.73 -1.22
N VAL A 206 -11.11 12.78 -0.40
CA VAL A 206 -10.36 14.02 -0.61
C VAL A 206 -9.48 14.26 0.62
N ASP A 207 -8.24 13.78 0.57
CA ASP A 207 -7.27 13.93 1.65
C ASP A 207 -6.48 15.22 1.49
N ILE A 208 -6.64 16.19 2.39
CA ILE A 208 -5.97 17.48 2.29
C ILE A 208 -4.91 17.59 3.38
N GLY A 209 -3.67 17.31 2.98
CA GLY A 209 -2.48 17.45 3.82
C GLY A 209 -1.93 18.87 3.87
N GLY A 210 -0.69 18.98 4.36
CA GLY A 210 0.01 20.27 4.47
C GLY A 210 0.45 20.85 3.13
N GLY A 211 0.94 20.00 2.21
CA GLY A 211 1.45 20.45 0.91
C GLY A 211 0.53 20.15 -0.27
N THR A 212 -0.22 19.05 -0.21
CA THR A 212 -0.96 18.51 -1.36
C THR A 212 -2.31 17.95 -0.94
N THR A 213 -3.21 17.82 -1.92
CA THR A 213 -4.49 17.14 -1.79
C THR A 213 -4.47 15.86 -2.60
N LYS A 214 -4.90 14.74 -2.02
CA LYS A 214 -5.11 13.48 -2.73
C LYS A 214 -6.57 13.24 -3.00
N LEU A 215 -6.84 12.71 -4.18
CA LEU A 215 -8.15 12.28 -4.62
C LEU A 215 -8.11 10.78 -4.82
N ALA A 216 -9.08 10.06 -4.29
CA ALA A 216 -9.27 8.64 -4.54
C ALA A 216 -10.75 8.33 -4.74
N VAL A 217 -11.10 7.72 -5.86
CA VAL A 217 -12.44 7.16 -6.08
C VAL A 217 -12.43 5.73 -5.59
N VAL A 218 -13.40 5.34 -4.78
CA VAL A 218 -13.50 4.02 -4.16
C VAL A 218 -14.83 3.39 -4.49
N GLU A 219 -14.83 2.14 -4.95
CA GLU A 219 -16.03 1.39 -5.33
C GLU A 219 -15.90 -0.07 -4.86
N GLY A 220 -16.92 -0.59 -4.18
CA GLY A 220 -16.89 -1.93 -3.59
C GLY A 220 -15.71 -2.17 -2.64
N GLY A 221 -15.24 -1.11 -1.96
CA GLY A 221 -14.05 -1.13 -1.10
C GLY A 221 -12.72 -1.12 -1.84
N ARG A 222 -12.71 -0.80 -3.13
CA ARG A 222 -11.52 -0.83 -4.00
C ARG A 222 -11.28 0.52 -4.67
N ILE A 223 -10.02 0.95 -4.73
CA ILE A 223 -9.62 2.22 -5.37
C ILE A 223 -9.78 2.17 -6.91
N ALA A 224 -10.79 2.82 -7.48
CA ALA A 224 -11.02 2.86 -8.92
C ALA A 224 -10.14 3.88 -9.67
N ALA A 225 -9.79 4.99 -9.03
CA ALA A 225 -8.96 6.04 -9.63
C ALA A 225 -8.30 6.89 -8.55
N MET A 226 -7.15 7.50 -8.86
CA MET A 226 -6.43 8.39 -7.96
C MET A 226 -5.89 9.59 -8.71
N ALA A 227 -5.73 10.71 -8.01
CA ALA A 227 -4.92 11.82 -8.47
C ALA A 227 -4.38 12.64 -7.29
N ALA A 228 -3.42 13.52 -7.55
CA ALA A 228 -2.93 14.48 -6.58
C ALA A 228 -2.87 15.89 -7.16
N VAL A 229 -3.21 16.87 -6.32
CA VAL A 229 -3.23 18.30 -6.65
C VAL A 229 -2.38 19.06 -5.65
N HIS A 230 -1.67 20.08 -6.09
CA HIS A 230 -0.76 20.90 -5.29
C HIS A 230 -1.48 21.99 -4.48
N ILE A 231 -2.48 21.57 -3.69
CA ILE A 231 -3.25 22.41 -2.77
C ILE A 231 -3.13 21.81 -1.38
N GLY A 232 -2.68 22.57 -0.38
CA GLY A 232 -2.48 22.07 0.98
C GLY A 232 -2.55 23.17 2.05
N GLY A 233 -2.72 22.78 3.30
CA GLY A 233 -2.99 23.70 4.42
C GLY A 233 -1.78 24.44 5.00
N ARG A 234 -0.54 24.04 4.69
CA ARG A 234 0.68 24.57 5.32
C ARG A 234 1.71 25.12 4.35
N LEU A 235 1.26 25.42 3.12
CA LEU A 235 2.07 26.06 2.07
C LEU A 235 2.51 27.49 2.42
N GLN A 236 1.86 28.11 3.41
CA GLN A 236 2.19 29.40 3.99
C GLN A 236 2.01 29.32 5.51
N VAL A 237 2.95 29.89 6.27
CA VAL A 237 2.87 30.01 7.74
C VAL A 237 3.27 31.42 8.16
N VAL A 238 2.52 32.02 9.07
CA VAL A 238 2.79 33.32 9.68
C VAL A 238 3.08 33.21 11.17
N ASP A 239 3.83 34.18 11.71
CA ASP A 239 4.01 34.37 13.15
C ASP A 239 2.83 35.14 13.79
N GLU A 240 2.92 35.39 15.10
CA GLU A 240 1.92 36.17 15.86
C GLU A 240 1.76 37.61 15.34
N ALA A 241 2.77 38.15 14.65
CA ALA A 241 2.74 39.47 14.03
C ALA A 241 2.27 39.42 12.56
N GLN A 242 1.73 38.27 12.11
CA GLN A 242 1.27 38.00 10.75
C GLN A 242 2.39 38.10 9.70
N ARG A 243 3.65 37.96 10.10
CA ARG A 243 4.77 37.90 9.15
C ARG A 243 4.93 36.49 8.65
N ILE A 244 5.07 36.34 7.34
CA ILE A 244 5.31 35.07 6.68
C ILE A 244 6.67 34.52 7.11
N VAL A 245 6.66 33.50 7.97
CA VAL A 245 7.87 32.79 8.43
C VAL A 245 8.21 31.60 7.54
N ARG A 246 7.23 31.06 6.81
CA ARG A 246 7.42 30.02 5.79
C ARG A 246 6.51 30.29 4.60
N LEU A 247 7.06 30.16 3.39
CA LEU A 247 6.32 30.26 2.15
C LEU A 247 6.90 29.33 1.10
N ASP A 248 6.23 28.21 0.90
CA ASP A 248 6.65 27.19 -0.05
C ASP A 248 6.46 27.73 -1.48
N PRO A 249 7.24 27.26 -2.48
CA PRO A 249 7.11 27.71 -3.86
C PRO A 249 5.69 27.59 -4.42
N ALA A 250 4.98 26.50 -4.06
CA ALA A 250 3.58 26.33 -4.40
C ALA A 250 2.68 27.33 -3.68
N GLY A 251 2.87 27.56 -2.37
CA GLY A 251 2.12 28.59 -1.64
C GLY A 251 2.27 29.98 -2.24
N ARG A 252 3.47 30.34 -2.69
CA ARG A 252 3.73 31.58 -3.43
C ARG A 252 2.99 31.62 -4.77
N HIS A 253 2.93 30.51 -5.49
CA HIS A 253 2.17 30.41 -6.74
C HIS A 253 0.66 30.56 -6.50
N LEU A 254 0.08 29.83 -5.54
CA LEU A 254 -1.36 29.93 -5.22
C LEU A 254 -1.74 31.33 -4.71
N ALA A 255 -0.89 31.96 -3.91
CA ALA A 255 -1.07 33.35 -3.51
C ALA A 255 -1.05 34.30 -4.72
N ALA A 256 -0.18 34.03 -5.71
CA ALA A 256 -0.08 34.82 -6.93
C ALA A 256 -1.34 34.72 -7.81
N GLU A 257 -1.94 33.54 -7.91
CA GLU A 257 -3.22 33.33 -8.58
C GLU A 257 -4.37 34.06 -7.86
N ALA A 258 -4.31 34.13 -6.53
CA ALA A 258 -5.24 34.92 -5.72
C ALA A 258 -4.96 36.45 -5.72
N GLY A 259 -3.94 36.90 -6.44
CA GLY A 259 -3.60 38.32 -6.62
C GLY A 259 -2.54 38.89 -5.68
N PHE A 260 -1.82 38.04 -4.94
CA PHE A 260 -0.80 38.45 -3.96
C PHE A 260 0.61 38.04 -4.38
N ARG A 261 1.58 38.94 -4.28
CA ARG A 261 2.99 38.67 -4.63
C ARG A 261 3.85 38.62 -3.37
N TRP A 262 3.55 37.66 -2.50
CA TRP A 262 4.22 37.51 -1.20
C TRP A 262 5.62 36.91 -1.30
N LYS A 263 6.45 37.30 -0.33
CA LYS A 263 7.77 36.75 -0.03
C LYS A 263 7.87 36.48 1.47
N GLN A 264 8.82 35.63 1.86
CA GLN A 264 9.12 35.41 3.27
C GLN A 264 9.51 36.74 3.94
N GLY A 265 8.99 36.98 5.13
CA GLY A 265 9.13 38.22 5.89
C GLY A 265 8.05 39.28 5.62
N ASP A 266 7.29 39.16 4.53
CA ASP A 266 6.13 40.04 4.27
C ASP A 266 5.05 39.83 5.34
N VAL A 267 4.22 40.84 5.56
CA VAL A 267 3.02 40.71 6.40
C VAL A 267 1.87 40.22 5.53
N ALA A 268 1.24 39.11 5.94
CA ALA A 268 0.03 38.56 5.32
C ALA A 268 -1.14 38.71 6.30
N PRO A 269 -1.92 39.79 6.21
CA PRO A 269 -3.10 39.96 7.04
C PRO A 269 -4.07 38.79 6.86
N ARG A 270 -4.78 38.45 7.95
CA ARG A 270 -5.75 37.34 7.95
C ARG A 270 -6.79 37.45 6.82
N GLU A 271 -7.27 38.65 6.52
CA GLU A 271 -8.23 38.90 5.44
C GLU A 271 -7.67 38.51 4.06
N ASP A 272 -6.37 38.77 3.82
CA ASP A 272 -5.72 38.40 2.57
C ASP A 272 -5.48 36.88 2.51
N MET A 273 -5.10 36.26 3.63
CA MET A 273 -5.00 34.80 3.74
C MET A 273 -6.37 34.12 3.50
N GLU A 274 -7.46 34.70 3.99
CA GLU A 274 -8.82 34.23 3.73
C GLU A 274 -9.18 34.30 2.24
N ARG A 275 -8.70 35.30 1.51
CA ARG A 275 -8.86 35.41 0.06
C ARG A 275 -8.08 34.34 -0.69
N VAL A 276 -6.84 34.06 -0.28
CA VAL A 276 -6.04 32.96 -0.85
C VAL A 276 -6.70 31.62 -0.58
N ALA A 277 -7.14 31.37 0.67
CA ALA A 277 -7.83 30.15 1.05
C ALA A 277 -9.15 29.96 0.28
N ALA A 278 -9.89 31.05 0.06
CA ALA A 278 -11.10 31.03 -0.75
C ALA A 278 -10.78 30.64 -2.20
N TRP A 279 -9.76 31.23 -2.82
CA TRP A 279 -9.35 30.86 -4.18
C TRP A 279 -8.90 29.40 -4.27
N MET A 280 -8.10 28.92 -3.31
CA MET A 280 -7.66 27.51 -3.24
C MET A 280 -8.85 26.55 -3.12
N ALA A 281 -9.87 26.89 -2.33
CA ALA A 281 -11.06 26.08 -2.20
C ALA A 281 -11.90 26.06 -3.49
N ASP A 282 -11.96 27.17 -4.24
CA ASP A 282 -12.60 27.19 -5.57
C ASP A 282 -11.80 26.34 -6.57
N ALA A 283 -10.47 26.45 -6.56
CA ALA A 283 -9.58 25.67 -7.42
C ALA A 283 -9.73 24.16 -7.17
N LEU A 284 -9.84 23.73 -5.91
CA LEU A 284 -10.08 22.32 -5.57
C LEU A 284 -11.45 21.83 -6.06
N VAL A 285 -12.50 22.63 -5.88
CA VAL A 285 -13.84 22.29 -6.40
C VAL A 285 -13.82 22.19 -7.93
N ALA A 286 -13.13 23.10 -8.62
CA ALA A 286 -12.96 23.07 -10.06
C ALA A 286 -12.18 21.83 -10.53
N ALA A 287 -11.09 21.46 -9.84
CA ALA A 287 -10.33 20.25 -10.14
C ALA A 287 -11.20 18.98 -10.08
N ILE A 288 -12.11 18.92 -9.09
CA ILE A 288 -13.04 17.81 -8.92
C ILE A 288 -14.15 17.84 -9.99
N ARG A 289 -14.75 19.00 -10.29
CA ARG A 289 -16.02 19.04 -11.05
C ARG A 289 -15.90 19.44 -12.51
N GLU A 290 -14.96 20.30 -12.87
CA GLU A 290 -14.98 20.97 -14.16
C GLU A 290 -14.31 20.11 -15.22
N ARG A 291 -15.04 19.86 -16.31
CA ARG A 291 -14.56 19.18 -17.50
C ARG A 291 -15.05 19.97 -18.73
N PRO A 292 -14.17 20.36 -19.69
CA PRO A 292 -12.70 20.21 -19.66
C PRO A 292 -12.07 20.99 -18.50
N LEU A 293 -10.90 20.55 -18.04
CA LEU A 293 -10.20 21.21 -16.94
C LEU A 293 -9.77 22.63 -17.35
N PRO A 294 -10.02 23.65 -16.51
CA PRO A 294 -9.48 24.98 -16.76
C PRO A 294 -7.95 24.94 -16.74
N HIS A 295 -7.30 25.62 -17.69
CA HIS A 295 -5.84 25.65 -17.80
C HIS A 295 -5.13 26.05 -16.49
N ALA A 296 -5.70 26.99 -15.73
CA ALA A 296 -5.14 27.41 -14.44
C ALA A 296 -5.15 26.29 -13.37
N ILE A 297 -6.03 25.30 -13.52
CA ILE A 297 -6.19 24.17 -12.59
C ILE A 297 -5.36 22.97 -13.05
N GLU A 298 -5.20 22.79 -14.36
CA GLU A 298 -4.39 21.72 -14.96
C GLU A 298 -2.95 21.73 -14.42
N HIS A 299 -2.31 22.91 -14.33
CA HIS A 299 -0.95 23.07 -13.79
C HIS A 299 -0.82 22.78 -12.30
N LEU A 300 -1.93 22.59 -11.58
CA LEU A 300 -1.91 22.21 -10.17
C LEU A 300 -1.83 20.70 -9.97
N TYR A 301 -2.10 19.89 -10.99
CA TYR A 301 -2.03 18.44 -10.88
C TYR A 301 -0.56 17.97 -10.78
N LEU A 302 -0.32 17.06 -9.85
CA LEU A 302 0.98 16.42 -9.61
C LEU A 302 1.06 15.01 -10.21
N THR A 303 -0.08 14.49 -10.63
CA THR A 303 -0.29 13.21 -11.33
C THR A 303 -1.37 13.44 -12.39
N ASP A 304 -1.61 12.46 -13.25
CA ASP A 304 -2.69 12.57 -14.23
C ASP A 304 -4.05 12.85 -13.55
N PRO A 305 -4.88 13.75 -14.11
CA PRO A 305 -6.21 13.99 -13.59
C PRO A 305 -7.12 12.78 -13.73
N ILE A 306 -8.07 12.62 -12.81
CA ILE A 306 -9.13 11.61 -12.96
C ILE A 306 -10.04 12.03 -14.12
N ALA A 307 -9.90 11.37 -15.26
CA ALA A 307 -10.62 11.70 -16.49
C ALA A 307 -12.15 11.67 -16.26
N GLU A 308 -12.64 10.58 -15.69
CA GLU A 308 -14.06 10.38 -15.38
C GLU A 308 -14.24 9.92 -13.94
N LEU A 309 -14.95 10.72 -13.13
CA LEU A 309 -15.32 10.33 -11.77
C LEU A 309 -16.41 9.25 -11.76
N GLY A 310 -17.25 9.21 -12.80
CA GLY A 310 -18.44 8.38 -12.86
C GLY A 310 -19.53 8.86 -11.88
N HIS A 311 -20.43 7.95 -11.51
CA HIS A 311 -21.41 8.20 -10.46
C HIS A 311 -20.73 8.18 -9.10
N ILE A 312 -20.92 9.22 -8.29
CA ILE A 312 -20.41 9.28 -6.91
C ILE A 312 -21.61 9.40 -5.97
N ASP A 313 -21.69 8.51 -4.99
CA ASP A 313 -22.73 8.43 -3.96
C ASP A 313 -22.44 9.33 -2.75
N GLY A 314 -21.18 9.68 -2.53
CA GLY A 314 -20.76 10.52 -1.41
C GLY A 314 -19.31 10.97 -1.50
N VAL A 315 -19.00 12.05 -0.79
CA VAL A 315 -17.64 12.59 -0.67
C VAL A 315 -17.19 12.52 0.79
N MET A 316 -15.95 12.11 1.02
CA MET A 316 -15.31 12.09 2.33
C MET A 316 -14.05 12.94 2.25
N PHE A 317 -13.89 13.88 3.18
CA PHE A 317 -12.65 14.61 3.39
C PHE A 317 -11.82 13.94 4.49
N SER A 318 -10.50 13.92 4.31
CA SER A 318 -9.52 13.46 5.30
C SER A 318 -8.30 14.39 5.33
N GLY A 319 -7.27 14.04 6.09
CA GLY A 319 -6.07 14.86 6.26
C GLY A 319 -6.27 15.99 7.27
N GLY A 320 -5.19 16.74 7.53
CA GLY A 320 -5.19 17.79 8.56
C GLY A 320 -6.17 18.93 8.29
N VAL A 321 -6.41 19.28 7.03
CA VAL A 321 -7.42 20.29 6.68
C VAL A 321 -8.83 19.72 6.76
N GLY A 322 -8.99 18.40 6.59
CA GLY A 322 -10.26 17.69 6.80
C GLY A 322 -10.84 17.95 8.20
N GLU A 323 -10.00 18.02 9.24
CA GLU A 323 -10.46 18.35 10.60
C GLU A 323 -11.29 19.64 10.67
N TYR A 324 -10.89 20.67 9.93
CA TYR A 324 -11.61 21.95 9.86
C TYR A 324 -12.84 21.88 8.96
N VAL A 325 -12.85 21.02 7.93
CA VAL A 325 -14.05 20.79 7.10
C VAL A 325 -15.20 20.25 7.95
N TYR A 326 -14.90 19.36 8.91
CA TYR A 326 -15.90 18.80 9.83
C TYR A 326 -16.04 19.57 11.16
N GLY A 327 -15.24 20.62 11.39
CA GLY A 327 -15.25 21.38 12.64
C GLY A 327 -14.77 20.58 13.86
N ARG A 328 -13.91 19.58 13.67
CA ARG A 328 -13.29 18.77 14.73
C ARG A 328 -12.12 19.49 15.40
N GLU A 329 -11.48 20.43 14.70
CA GLU A 329 -10.39 21.26 15.22
C GLU A 329 -10.78 22.75 15.17
N ALA A 330 -10.39 23.49 16.21
CA ALA A 330 -10.70 24.92 16.36
C ALA A 330 -9.45 25.80 16.50
N ARG A 331 -8.30 25.22 16.85
CA ARG A 331 -7.03 25.93 17.00
C ARG A 331 -6.59 26.53 15.67
N ASP A 332 -5.81 27.60 15.75
CA ASP A 332 -5.18 28.24 14.59
C ASP A 332 -3.67 28.07 14.75
N PHE A 333 -3.02 27.50 13.73
CA PHE A 333 -1.59 27.21 13.75
C PHE A 333 -0.77 28.24 12.96
N GLY A 334 -1.39 29.37 12.60
CA GLY A 334 -0.77 30.41 11.78
C GLY A 334 -0.56 29.97 10.33
N ASP A 335 -1.16 28.87 9.91
CA ASP A 335 -1.12 28.40 8.52
C ASP A 335 -2.47 28.60 7.82
N ILE A 336 -2.51 28.33 6.51
CA ILE A 336 -3.73 28.51 5.72
C ILE A 336 -4.75 27.39 5.92
N GLY A 337 -4.42 26.34 6.69
CA GLY A 337 -5.18 25.10 6.76
C GLY A 337 -6.57 25.28 7.36
N LYS A 338 -6.66 26.02 8.46
CA LYS A 338 -7.96 26.37 9.07
C LYS A 338 -8.84 27.14 8.09
N LEU A 339 -8.29 28.20 7.50
CA LEU A 339 -9.01 29.08 6.58
C LEU A 339 -9.48 28.30 5.34
N LEU A 340 -8.64 27.40 4.82
CA LEU A 340 -8.95 26.54 3.68
C LEU A 340 -10.08 25.55 4.01
N GLY A 341 -10.00 24.85 5.14
CA GLY A 341 -11.02 23.87 5.53
C GLY A 341 -12.38 24.53 5.78
N GLU A 342 -12.41 25.68 6.46
CA GLU A 342 -13.65 26.46 6.62
C GLU A 342 -14.18 26.98 5.27
N ALA A 343 -13.29 27.40 4.36
CA ALA A 343 -13.67 27.85 3.03
C ALA A 343 -14.27 26.72 2.18
N ILE A 344 -13.76 25.49 2.32
CA ILE A 344 -14.31 24.28 1.70
C ILE A 344 -15.67 23.95 2.33
N ALA A 345 -15.78 23.91 3.66
CA ALA A 345 -17.04 23.64 4.35
C ALA A 345 -18.17 24.59 3.91
N ARG A 346 -17.87 25.90 3.79
CA ARG A 346 -18.81 26.91 3.26
C ARG A 346 -19.24 26.65 1.81
N ARG A 347 -18.40 26.02 0.98
CA ARG A 347 -18.73 25.65 -0.40
C ARG A 347 -19.60 24.39 -0.44
N LEU A 348 -19.27 23.38 0.35
CA LEU A 348 -20.06 22.17 0.49
C LEU A 348 -21.48 22.49 0.98
N ALA A 349 -21.63 23.35 2.00
CA ALA A 349 -22.93 23.81 2.50
C ALA A 349 -23.78 24.54 1.43
N ARG A 350 -23.15 25.09 0.39
CA ARG A 350 -23.82 25.75 -0.74
C ARG A 350 -24.05 24.81 -1.94
N GLY A 351 -23.78 23.50 -1.80
CA GLY A 351 -23.93 22.52 -2.88
C GLY A 351 -22.86 22.62 -3.95
N ALA A 352 -21.66 23.13 -3.62
CA ALA A 352 -20.55 23.21 -4.56
C ALA A 352 -20.08 21.83 -5.04
N LEU A 353 -20.29 20.77 -4.24
CA LEU A 353 -20.28 19.39 -4.70
C LEU A 353 -21.71 18.83 -4.60
N PRO A 354 -22.22 18.08 -5.59
CA PRO A 354 -23.59 17.58 -5.57
C PRO A 354 -23.79 16.36 -4.67
N TRP A 355 -22.71 15.81 -4.11
CA TRP A 355 -22.72 14.58 -3.32
C TRP A 355 -22.79 14.88 -1.81
N PRO A 356 -23.45 14.03 -1.02
CA PRO A 356 -23.48 14.18 0.42
C PRO A 356 -22.08 14.05 1.02
N LEU A 357 -21.80 14.88 2.02
CA LEU A 357 -20.60 14.78 2.84
C LEU A 357 -20.77 13.61 3.82
N LEU A 358 -19.94 12.58 3.68
CA LEU A 358 -19.92 11.41 4.55
C LEU A 358 -19.03 11.66 5.77
N PRO A 359 -19.38 11.13 6.95
CA PRO A 359 -18.53 11.25 8.13
C PRO A 359 -17.27 10.39 7.96
N PRO A 360 -16.07 10.93 8.26
CA PRO A 360 -14.84 10.16 8.20
C PRO A 360 -14.64 9.40 9.51
N HIS A 361 -13.98 8.25 9.40
CA HIS A 361 -13.42 7.56 10.55
C HIS A 361 -12.24 8.39 11.08
N GLU A 362 -11.19 8.53 10.28
CA GLU A 362 -10.02 9.37 10.57
C GLU A 362 -9.88 10.53 9.60
N CYS A 363 -9.41 11.66 10.11
CA CYS A 363 -9.02 12.82 9.30
C CYS A 363 -7.50 12.93 9.26
N ILE A 364 -6.89 13.69 10.18
CA ILE A 364 -5.44 13.97 10.15
C ILE A 364 -4.57 12.69 10.21
N ARG A 365 -5.13 11.58 10.72
CA ARG A 365 -4.48 10.27 10.87
C ARG A 365 -4.80 9.27 9.77
N ALA A 366 -5.61 9.63 8.78
CA ALA A 366 -6.06 8.70 7.75
C ALA A 366 -4.88 7.98 7.06
N THR A 367 -3.81 8.68 6.70
CA THR A 367 -2.64 8.07 6.07
C THR A 367 -1.89 7.11 6.99
N ALA A 368 -1.71 7.48 8.27
CA ALA A 368 -1.02 6.64 9.26
C ALA A 368 -1.84 5.39 9.62
N VAL A 369 -3.17 5.52 9.74
CA VAL A 369 -4.06 4.38 9.95
C VAL A 369 -4.08 3.50 8.71
N GLY A 370 -4.24 4.09 7.52
CA GLY A 370 -4.19 3.38 6.24
C GLY A 370 -2.89 2.60 6.06
N ALA A 371 -1.75 3.18 6.47
CA ALA A 371 -0.45 2.52 6.51
C ALA A 371 -0.54 1.19 7.24
N SER A 372 -0.97 1.23 8.51
CA SER A 372 -1.12 0.05 9.34
C SER A 372 -2.23 -0.90 8.85
N GLU A 373 -3.25 -0.40 8.15
CA GLU A 373 -4.38 -1.20 7.59
C GLU A 373 -3.96 -2.04 6.40
N TYR A 374 -3.15 -1.48 5.51
CA TYR A 374 -2.83 -2.10 4.23
C TYR A 374 -1.52 -2.89 4.22
N SER A 375 -0.53 -2.47 5.03
CA SER A 375 0.82 -3.02 4.91
C SER A 375 0.99 -4.37 5.56
N VAL A 376 0.24 -4.71 6.63
CA VAL A 376 0.47 -5.93 7.42
C VAL A 376 -0.53 -7.01 7.03
N GLN A 377 -0.03 -8.05 6.37
CA GLN A 377 -0.75 -9.31 6.11
C GLN A 377 -0.14 -10.45 6.93
N LEU A 378 -0.86 -11.55 7.02
CA LEU A 378 -0.38 -12.78 7.64
C LEU A 378 -0.49 -13.90 6.62
N SER A 379 0.54 -14.74 6.51
CA SER A 379 0.48 -15.92 5.66
C SER A 379 -0.68 -16.84 6.08
N GLY A 380 -1.06 -17.75 5.18
CA GLY A 380 -1.81 -18.93 5.56
C GLY A 380 -1.05 -19.80 6.57
N ASN A 381 -1.72 -20.84 7.05
CA ASN A 381 -1.14 -21.83 7.97
C ASN A 381 -0.51 -23.05 7.24
N THR A 382 -0.52 -23.03 5.92
CA THR A 382 -0.11 -24.12 5.01
C THR A 382 1.23 -23.81 4.34
N ILE A 383 2.14 -23.15 5.06
CA ILE A 383 3.43 -22.67 4.57
C ILE A 383 4.50 -23.76 4.60
N TYR A 384 5.44 -23.72 3.65
CA TYR A 384 6.64 -24.56 3.63
C TYR A 384 7.89 -23.73 3.91
N ILE A 385 8.67 -24.13 4.92
CA ILE A 385 9.95 -23.46 5.24
C ILE A 385 10.99 -24.56 5.53
N SER A 386 12.03 -24.66 4.70
CA SER A 386 13.05 -25.71 4.90
C SER A 386 14.03 -25.40 6.03
N SER A 387 14.45 -24.15 6.19
CA SER A 387 15.30 -23.69 7.30
C SER A 387 14.83 -22.32 7.81
N PRO A 388 13.97 -22.29 8.85
CA PRO A 388 13.47 -21.03 9.41
C PRO A 388 14.56 -20.06 9.86
N GLY A 389 15.66 -20.57 10.43
CA GLY A 389 16.76 -19.73 10.93
C GLY A 389 17.57 -19.05 9.83
N ASP A 390 17.63 -19.64 8.63
CA ASP A 390 18.34 -19.06 7.48
C ASP A 390 17.43 -18.17 6.63
N LEU A 391 16.12 -18.47 6.61
CA LEU A 391 15.15 -17.82 5.74
C LEU A 391 14.40 -16.66 6.42
N LEU A 392 14.30 -16.63 7.75
CA LEU A 392 13.48 -15.65 8.48
C LEU A 392 14.22 -15.06 9.71
N PRO A 393 13.98 -13.77 10.04
CA PRO A 393 13.21 -12.79 9.26
C PRO A 393 13.97 -12.34 8.00
N ARG A 394 13.26 -11.92 6.95
CA ARG A 394 13.87 -11.42 5.71
C ARG A 394 13.44 -10.00 5.35
N LYS A 395 14.45 -9.14 5.26
CA LYS A 395 14.47 -7.73 4.85
C LYS A 395 14.24 -7.48 3.35
N ASN A 396 13.30 -6.63 2.96
CA ASN A 396 13.31 -5.87 1.71
C ASN A 396 13.43 -6.72 0.43
N LEU A 397 12.71 -7.84 0.37
CA LEU A 397 12.65 -8.69 -0.81
C LEU A 397 11.84 -8.00 -1.90
N GLN A 398 12.47 -7.74 -3.04
CA GLN A 398 11.75 -7.24 -4.21
C GLN A 398 10.81 -8.33 -4.75
N VAL A 399 9.57 -7.96 -5.02
CA VAL A 399 8.56 -8.84 -5.58
C VAL A 399 8.60 -8.77 -7.10
N LEU A 400 8.62 -9.95 -7.71
CA LEU A 400 8.39 -10.18 -9.12
C LEU A 400 7.13 -11.02 -9.27
N GLN A 401 6.16 -10.54 -10.03
CA GLN A 401 4.95 -11.26 -10.42
C GLN A 401 5.01 -11.58 -11.92
N PRO A 402 5.67 -12.69 -12.32
CA PRO A 402 5.66 -13.12 -13.71
C PRO A 402 4.22 -13.19 -14.25
N PRO A 403 3.95 -12.69 -15.48
CA PRO A 403 2.61 -12.64 -16.05
C PRO A 403 2.19 -14.04 -16.52
N TYR A 404 1.93 -14.93 -15.57
CA TYR A 404 1.52 -16.30 -15.79
C TYR A 404 0.17 -16.56 -15.14
N VAL A 405 -0.77 -17.08 -15.94
CA VAL A 405 -2.09 -17.47 -15.47
C VAL A 405 -2.11 -18.97 -15.22
N CYS A 406 -2.32 -19.39 -13.97
CA CYS A 406 -2.46 -20.79 -13.59
C CYS A 406 -3.79 -21.37 -14.09
N ARG A 407 -3.86 -21.67 -15.40
CA ARG A 407 -4.99 -22.35 -16.07
C ARG A 407 -5.12 -23.80 -15.61
N ASP A 408 -6.19 -24.48 -16.01
CA ASP A 408 -6.47 -25.88 -15.64
C ASP A 408 -5.29 -26.83 -15.95
N GLU A 409 -4.58 -26.60 -17.04
CA GLU A 409 -3.31 -27.25 -17.36
C GLU A 409 -2.15 -26.27 -17.22
N ILE A 410 -1.08 -26.71 -16.56
CA ILE A 410 0.14 -25.92 -16.33
C ILE A 410 1.24 -26.47 -17.23
N ASP A 411 1.76 -25.62 -18.11
CA ASP A 411 2.96 -25.90 -18.90
C ASP A 411 4.19 -25.33 -18.17
N ALA A 412 5.09 -26.23 -17.75
CA ALA A 412 6.32 -25.89 -17.03
C ALA A 412 7.27 -25.02 -17.85
N ALA A 413 7.40 -25.27 -19.15
CA ALA A 413 8.33 -24.54 -20.01
C ALA A 413 7.85 -23.11 -20.27
N ASP A 414 6.53 -22.91 -20.38
CA ASP A 414 5.93 -21.58 -20.49
C ASP A 414 6.07 -20.78 -19.19
N LEU A 415 5.84 -21.40 -18.02
CA LEU A 415 6.08 -20.77 -16.73
C LEU A 415 7.55 -20.36 -16.56
N ALA A 416 8.48 -21.25 -16.88
CA ALA A 416 9.91 -20.97 -16.82
C ALA A 416 10.31 -19.81 -17.74
N ARG A 417 9.69 -19.71 -18.92
CA ARG A 417 9.89 -18.59 -19.85
C ARG A 417 9.33 -17.29 -19.30
N ALA A 418 8.15 -17.32 -18.68
CA ALA A 418 7.55 -16.15 -18.04
C ALA A 418 8.44 -15.62 -16.91
N ILE A 419 8.96 -16.50 -16.04
CA ILE A 419 9.87 -16.12 -14.95
C ILE A 419 11.12 -15.43 -15.51
N ARG A 420 11.85 -16.07 -16.43
CA ARG A 420 13.08 -15.48 -17.01
C ARG A 420 12.82 -14.18 -17.76
N GLY A 421 11.70 -14.11 -18.49
CA GLY A 421 11.26 -12.89 -19.17
C GLY A 421 11.01 -11.76 -18.18
N HIS A 422 10.45 -12.07 -17.01
CA HIS A 422 10.15 -11.08 -15.99
C HIS A 422 11.39 -10.55 -15.26
N PHE A 423 12.37 -11.41 -14.95
CA PHE A 423 13.68 -10.94 -14.49
C PHE A 423 14.30 -9.95 -15.48
N THR A 424 14.25 -10.28 -16.77
CA THR A 424 14.76 -9.39 -17.83
C THR A 424 13.99 -8.07 -17.90
N ALA A 425 12.65 -8.10 -17.74
CA ALA A 425 11.82 -6.90 -17.78
C ALA A 425 12.08 -5.94 -16.60
N PHE A 426 12.62 -6.44 -15.50
CA PHE A 426 12.97 -5.68 -14.30
C PHE A 426 14.45 -5.32 -14.22
N ASP A 427 15.20 -5.54 -15.31
CA ASP A 427 16.66 -5.35 -15.37
C ASP A 427 17.42 -6.12 -14.27
N LEU A 428 16.90 -7.29 -13.90
CA LEU A 428 17.50 -8.18 -12.90
C LEU A 428 18.12 -9.40 -13.57
N GLU A 429 19.28 -9.81 -13.06
CA GLU A 429 19.88 -11.09 -13.43
C GLU A 429 19.46 -12.19 -12.43
N GLU A 430 18.83 -13.24 -12.96
CA GLU A 430 18.50 -14.44 -12.20
C GLU A 430 19.75 -15.03 -11.56
N GLY A 431 19.68 -15.31 -10.26
CA GLY A 431 20.82 -15.79 -9.48
C GLY A 431 21.75 -14.71 -8.96
N GLU A 432 21.56 -13.41 -9.24
CA GLU A 432 22.36 -12.34 -8.60
C GLU A 432 21.68 -11.76 -7.36
N SER A 433 20.41 -11.37 -7.48
CA SER A 433 19.60 -10.78 -6.42
C SER A 433 18.59 -11.77 -5.83
N GLU A 434 18.29 -11.65 -4.54
CA GLU A 434 17.16 -12.35 -3.93
C GLU A 434 15.87 -11.61 -4.22
N VAL A 435 14.87 -12.34 -4.70
CA VAL A 435 13.53 -11.81 -5.02
C VAL A 435 12.46 -12.77 -4.49
N ALA A 436 11.28 -12.24 -4.23
CA ALA A 436 10.08 -13.03 -3.98
C ALA A 436 9.30 -13.18 -5.28
N LEU A 437 9.10 -14.43 -5.75
CA LEU A 437 8.21 -14.68 -6.88
C LEU A 437 6.77 -14.82 -6.39
N ALA A 438 5.90 -13.92 -6.86
CA ALA A 438 4.49 -13.89 -6.54
C ALA A 438 3.65 -14.50 -7.67
N PHE A 439 2.69 -15.36 -7.33
CA PHE A 439 1.81 -16.00 -8.29
C PHE A 439 0.35 -16.01 -7.85
N ARG A 440 -0.54 -15.99 -8.85
CA ARG A 440 -1.98 -16.20 -8.65
C ARG A 440 -2.36 -17.61 -9.00
N TRP A 441 -2.83 -18.36 -8.00
CA TRP A 441 -3.32 -19.70 -8.19
C TRP A 441 -4.83 -19.70 -8.37
N SER A 442 -5.30 -20.31 -9.45
CA SER A 442 -6.73 -20.49 -9.72
C SER A 442 -7.04 -21.95 -10.07
N GLY A 443 -8.25 -22.41 -9.78
CA GLY A 443 -8.69 -23.79 -10.03
C GLY A 443 -8.19 -24.82 -9.01
N ALA A 444 -8.50 -26.09 -9.24
CA ALA A 444 -8.28 -27.16 -8.26
C ALA A 444 -6.79 -27.50 -8.01
N PRO A 445 -6.33 -27.67 -6.76
CA PRO A 445 -4.93 -27.95 -6.40
C PRO A 445 -4.55 -29.42 -6.64
N SER A 446 -4.70 -29.93 -7.86
CA SER A 446 -4.32 -31.31 -8.17
C SER A 446 -2.80 -31.49 -8.23
N TYR A 447 -2.31 -32.66 -7.81
CA TYR A 447 -0.88 -33.00 -7.86
C TYR A 447 -0.24 -32.73 -9.23
N GLN A 448 -0.89 -33.13 -10.34
CA GLN A 448 -0.36 -32.94 -11.69
C GLN A 448 -0.08 -31.47 -12.00
N ARG A 449 -0.98 -30.57 -11.57
CA ARG A 449 -0.82 -29.12 -11.77
C ARG A 449 0.32 -28.58 -10.91
N ILE A 450 0.34 -28.91 -9.61
CA ILE A 450 1.36 -28.40 -8.69
C ILE A 450 2.75 -28.94 -9.09
N ALA A 451 2.86 -30.20 -9.52
CA ALA A 451 4.11 -30.78 -9.99
C ALA A 451 4.63 -30.11 -11.27
N ALA A 452 3.75 -29.83 -12.24
CA ALA A 452 4.13 -29.07 -13.43
C ALA A 452 4.54 -27.62 -13.09
N PHE A 453 3.87 -27.00 -12.13
CA PHE A 453 4.23 -25.68 -11.62
C PHE A 453 5.61 -25.69 -10.96
N ALA A 454 5.88 -26.64 -10.06
CA ALA A 454 7.17 -26.83 -9.41
C ALA A 454 8.30 -27.04 -10.42
N GLN A 455 8.06 -27.82 -11.48
CA GLN A 455 9.00 -28.01 -12.58
C GLN A 455 9.29 -26.70 -13.32
N GLY A 456 8.27 -25.89 -13.57
CA GLY A 456 8.43 -24.58 -14.21
C GLY A 456 9.23 -23.60 -13.35
N ILE A 457 9.03 -23.59 -12.03
CA ILE A 457 9.84 -22.81 -11.08
C ILE A 457 11.31 -23.25 -11.15
N ALA A 458 11.58 -24.56 -11.02
CA ALA A 458 12.94 -25.09 -11.06
C ALA A 458 13.66 -24.82 -12.39
N GLN A 459 12.93 -24.88 -13.51
CA GLN A 459 13.47 -24.53 -14.84
C GLN A 459 13.63 -23.01 -15.03
N GLY A 460 12.85 -22.20 -14.32
CA GLY A 460 12.87 -20.74 -14.38
C GLY A 460 14.01 -20.10 -13.58
N LEU A 461 14.49 -20.79 -12.53
CA LEU A 461 15.53 -20.32 -11.60
C LEU A 461 16.81 -21.19 -11.59
N PRO A 462 17.40 -21.51 -12.75
CA PRO A 462 18.49 -22.48 -12.82
C PRO A 462 19.77 -22.01 -12.11
N ARG A 463 20.12 -20.71 -12.13
CA ARG A 463 21.34 -20.21 -11.48
C ARG A 463 21.16 -20.13 -9.97
N THR A 464 20.03 -19.61 -9.50
CA THR A 464 19.66 -19.53 -8.09
C THR A 464 19.74 -20.91 -7.44
N ILE A 465 19.21 -21.95 -8.11
CA ILE A 465 19.28 -23.32 -7.63
C ILE A 465 20.70 -23.88 -7.69
N ALA A 466 21.42 -23.70 -8.80
CA ALA A 466 22.79 -24.20 -8.94
C ALA A 466 23.77 -23.58 -7.93
N ASP A 467 23.56 -22.32 -7.58
CA ASP A 467 24.37 -21.57 -6.62
C ASP A 467 23.92 -21.76 -5.16
N GLY A 468 22.87 -22.57 -4.92
CA GLY A 468 22.35 -22.85 -3.58
C GLY A 468 21.68 -21.65 -2.90
N LYS A 469 21.26 -20.64 -3.68
CA LYS A 469 20.58 -19.44 -3.18
C LYS A 469 19.13 -19.76 -2.80
N PRO A 470 18.55 -19.08 -1.79
CA PRO A 470 17.20 -19.37 -1.32
C PRO A 470 16.12 -19.00 -2.35
N LEU A 471 15.02 -19.77 -2.35
CA LEU A 471 13.83 -19.52 -3.14
C LEU A 471 12.73 -18.95 -2.24
N TYR A 472 12.23 -17.76 -2.57
CA TYR A 472 11.07 -17.16 -1.91
C TYR A 472 9.88 -17.16 -2.88
N LEU A 473 8.86 -17.94 -2.55
CA LEU A 473 7.64 -18.12 -3.34
C LEU A 473 6.44 -17.65 -2.52
N VAL A 474 5.60 -16.81 -3.12
CA VAL A 474 4.38 -16.27 -2.49
C VAL A 474 3.18 -16.54 -3.38
N LEU A 475 2.14 -17.14 -2.83
CA LEU A 475 0.90 -17.46 -3.55
C LEU A 475 -0.31 -16.89 -2.82
N ASP A 476 -1.37 -16.57 -3.57
CA ASP A 476 -2.68 -16.28 -2.99
C ASP A 476 -3.47 -17.56 -2.64
N GLY A 477 -3.22 -18.65 -3.37
CA GLY A 477 -3.87 -19.95 -3.16
C GLY A 477 -3.13 -20.88 -2.20
N ASP A 478 -3.92 -21.70 -1.50
CA ASP A 478 -3.51 -22.66 -0.49
C ASP A 478 -2.85 -23.91 -1.10
N ILE A 479 -1.59 -23.79 -1.52
CA ILE A 479 -0.78 -24.90 -2.06
C ILE A 479 0.66 -24.91 -1.54
N ALA A 480 1.03 -24.03 -0.61
CA ALA A 480 2.44 -23.78 -0.31
C ALA A 480 3.17 -25.02 0.24
N GLN A 481 2.56 -25.74 1.18
CA GLN A 481 3.12 -26.96 1.75
C GLN A 481 3.41 -28.03 0.69
N THR A 482 2.45 -28.26 -0.21
CA THR A 482 2.58 -29.29 -1.27
C THR A 482 3.62 -28.88 -2.31
N LEU A 483 3.62 -27.60 -2.71
CA LEU A 483 4.60 -27.08 -3.66
C LEU A 483 6.03 -27.18 -3.12
N GLY A 484 6.25 -26.75 -1.87
CA GLY A 484 7.56 -26.84 -1.21
C GLY A 484 8.05 -28.28 -1.06
N ALA A 485 7.16 -29.21 -0.68
CA ALA A 485 7.48 -30.63 -0.59
C ALA A 485 7.87 -31.21 -1.95
N ILE A 486 7.15 -30.89 -3.04
CA ILE A 486 7.50 -31.37 -4.38
C ILE A 486 8.87 -30.83 -4.82
N LEU A 487 9.15 -29.54 -4.60
CA LEU A 487 10.44 -28.94 -4.94
C LEU A 487 11.59 -29.65 -4.20
N ARG A 488 11.45 -29.89 -2.89
CA ARG A 488 12.49 -30.49 -2.06
C ARG A 488 12.60 -32.00 -2.27
N GLU A 489 11.51 -32.74 -2.14
CA GLU A 489 11.50 -34.19 -2.04
C GLU A 489 11.51 -34.87 -3.42
N GLU A 490 10.82 -34.32 -4.41
CA GLU A 490 10.70 -34.94 -5.74
C GLU A 490 11.70 -34.36 -6.73
N LEU A 491 11.79 -33.03 -6.81
CA LEU A 491 12.70 -32.34 -7.73
C LEU A 491 14.11 -32.17 -7.17
N LYS A 492 14.33 -32.53 -5.90
CA LYS A 492 15.65 -32.51 -5.22
C LYS A 492 16.33 -31.13 -5.29
N VAL A 493 15.55 -30.06 -5.18
CA VAL A 493 16.09 -28.71 -5.04
C VAL A 493 16.84 -28.64 -3.71
N GLU A 494 18.15 -28.41 -3.76
CA GLU A 494 19.03 -28.34 -2.57
C GLU A 494 19.01 -26.96 -1.91
N SER A 495 18.75 -25.90 -2.67
CA SER A 495 18.51 -24.55 -2.13
C SER A 495 17.45 -24.54 -1.04
N GLU A 496 17.61 -23.65 -0.06
CA GLU A 496 16.58 -23.38 0.93
C GLU A 496 15.32 -22.78 0.28
N ILE A 497 14.15 -23.20 0.77
CA ILE A 497 12.85 -22.90 0.15
C ILE A 497 11.92 -22.34 1.21
N LEU A 498 11.39 -21.15 0.93
CA LEU A 498 10.26 -20.56 1.61
C LEU A 498 9.10 -20.45 0.62
N VAL A 499 7.99 -21.12 0.93
CA VAL A 499 6.73 -20.98 0.20
C VAL A 499 5.67 -20.55 1.20
N ILE A 500 5.07 -19.37 0.99
CA ILE A 500 3.93 -18.88 1.78
C ILE A 500 2.70 -18.72 0.88
N ASP A 501 1.53 -18.97 1.44
CA ASP A 501 0.25 -18.79 0.76
C ASP A 501 -0.66 -17.78 1.48
N GLY A 502 -1.82 -17.49 0.90
CA GLY A 502 -2.82 -16.57 1.46
C GLY A 502 -2.45 -15.08 1.35
N VAL A 503 -1.36 -14.75 0.65
CA VAL A 503 -0.85 -13.38 0.49
C VAL A 503 -0.89 -12.99 -0.98
N THR A 504 -1.45 -11.82 -1.27
CA THR A 504 -1.48 -11.28 -2.64
C THR A 504 -0.47 -10.14 -2.76
N LEU A 505 0.46 -10.29 -3.71
CA LEU A 505 1.48 -9.29 -4.04
C LEU A 505 1.42 -8.92 -5.52
N TRP A 506 2.06 -7.81 -5.87
CA TRP A 506 2.19 -7.28 -7.21
C TRP A 506 3.65 -6.99 -7.55
N ASP A 507 3.90 -6.73 -8.82
CA ASP A 507 5.17 -6.19 -9.26
C ASP A 507 5.56 -4.91 -8.51
N LEU A 508 6.87 -4.70 -8.33
CA LEU A 508 7.44 -3.54 -7.63
C LEU A 508 6.94 -3.36 -6.19
N ASP A 509 6.21 -4.32 -5.64
CA ASP A 509 6.12 -4.49 -4.20
C ASP A 509 7.50 -4.90 -3.66
N TYR A 510 7.77 -4.51 -2.43
CA TYR A 510 8.81 -5.07 -1.59
C TYR A 510 8.14 -5.69 -0.39
N ILE A 511 8.65 -6.82 0.09
CA ILE A 511 8.11 -7.46 1.28
C ILE A 511 9.17 -7.66 2.35
N ASP A 512 8.73 -7.53 3.59
CA ASP A 512 9.47 -7.98 4.76
C ASP A 512 8.74 -9.18 5.37
N LEU A 513 9.48 -10.26 5.61
CA LEU A 513 8.98 -11.48 6.23
C LEU A 513 9.42 -11.50 7.69
N GLY A 514 8.47 -11.49 8.61
CA GLY A 514 8.71 -11.57 10.06
C GLY A 514 9.06 -12.99 10.52
N ARG A 515 9.24 -13.16 11.83
CA ARG A 515 9.46 -14.50 12.42
C ARG A 515 8.18 -15.35 12.44
N ILE A 516 8.35 -16.67 12.47
CA ILE A 516 7.24 -17.62 12.62
C ILE A 516 6.50 -17.38 13.94
N ARG A 517 5.17 -17.31 13.87
CA ARG A 517 4.28 -17.14 15.02
C ARG A 517 3.77 -18.47 15.52
N LEU A 518 4.22 -18.89 16.69
CA LEU A 518 3.70 -20.06 17.39
C LEU A 518 2.48 -19.69 18.26
N PRO A 519 1.47 -20.57 18.37
CA PRO A 519 1.37 -21.91 17.75
C PRO A 519 0.76 -21.91 16.33
N SER A 520 0.37 -20.74 15.79
CA SER A 520 -0.31 -20.65 14.49
C SER A 520 0.50 -21.12 13.27
N HIS A 521 1.83 -21.17 13.40
CA HIS A 521 2.80 -21.45 12.33
C HIS A 521 2.68 -20.49 11.13
N THR A 522 2.25 -19.25 11.38
CA THR A 522 2.12 -18.22 10.34
C THR A 522 3.33 -17.29 10.32
N VAL A 523 3.55 -16.62 9.19
CA VAL A 523 4.60 -15.62 8.99
C VAL A 523 3.94 -14.26 8.75
N PRO A 524 4.23 -13.24 9.58
CA PRO A 524 3.82 -11.86 9.31
C PRO A 524 4.50 -11.38 8.03
N VAL A 525 3.74 -10.80 7.11
CA VAL A 525 4.24 -10.25 5.84
C VAL A 525 3.90 -8.77 5.79
N THR A 526 4.91 -7.93 5.69
CA THR A 526 4.70 -6.49 5.50
C THR A 526 4.98 -6.10 4.05
N ILE A 527 4.02 -5.45 3.38
CA ILE A 527 4.08 -5.07 1.96
C ILE A 527 4.39 -3.58 1.81
N LYS A 528 5.37 -3.26 0.95
CA LYS A 528 5.80 -1.91 0.55
C LYS A 528 5.62 -1.76 -0.95
N SER A 529 4.51 -1.21 -1.40
CA SER A 529 4.27 -1.01 -2.83
C SER A 529 5.04 0.22 -3.33
N LEU A 530 5.95 0.05 -4.31
CA LEU A 530 6.59 1.18 -5.02
C LEU A 530 5.89 1.55 -6.33
N LEU A 531 4.87 0.77 -6.77
CA LEU A 531 4.17 1.05 -8.02
C LEU A 531 3.20 2.23 -7.93
N PHE A 532 3.56 3.24 -8.71
CA PHE A 532 2.69 4.21 -9.33
C PHE A 532 2.09 3.59 -10.60
N SER A 533 0.84 3.93 -10.91
CA SER A 533 0.10 3.59 -12.14
C SER A 533 -0.30 2.12 -12.34
N GLU A 534 -1.58 1.98 -12.65
CA GLU A 534 -2.30 0.77 -13.10
C GLU A 534 -2.63 -0.28 -12.03
N ASP A 535 -3.87 -0.16 -11.56
CA ASP A 535 -4.61 -1.21 -10.86
C ASP A 535 -5.09 -2.29 -11.87
N PRO A 536 -4.60 -3.54 -11.79
CA PRO A 536 -5.00 -4.61 -12.72
C PRO A 536 -6.31 -5.32 -12.31
N ARG A 537 -7.13 -4.74 -11.43
CA ARG A 537 -8.45 -5.29 -11.06
C ARG A 537 -9.49 -5.23 -12.19
N HIS A 538 -9.10 -4.83 -13.41
CA HIS A 538 -9.91 -4.91 -14.63
C HIS A 538 -9.14 -5.60 -15.77
N PRO A 539 -9.71 -6.62 -16.43
CA PRO A 539 -9.30 -7.02 -17.77
C PRO A 539 -9.95 -6.08 -18.79
N ASN A 540 -9.16 -5.25 -19.47
CA ASN A 540 -9.59 -4.60 -20.72
C ASN A 540 -8.53 -4.83 -21.80
N ASP A 541 -9.05 -5.08 -23.00
CA ASP A 541 -8.45 -5.53 -24.27
C ASP A 541 -7.13 -4.84 -24.67
N PRO A 542 -6.17 -5.53 -25.34
CA PRO A 542 -4.90 -4.95 -25.74
C PRO A 542 -5.07 -4.17 -27.04
N GLY A 543 -4.93 -2.84 -26.98
CA GLY A 543 -4.98 -2.00 -28.17
C GLY A 543 -4.30 -0.65 -27.97
N GLU A 544 -3.19 -0.49 -28.69
CA GLU A 544 -2.58 0.80 -29.10
C GLU A 544 -1.66 1.50 -28.10
N GLY A 545 -0.39 1.08 -28.13
CA GLY A 545 0.74 1.89 -27.67
C GLY A 545 0.97 3.08 -28.59
N LEU A 546 1.28 4.24 -28.00
CA LEU A 546 1.74 5.42 -28.72
C LEU A 546 3.14 5.81 -28.23
N HIS A 547 4.11 5.59 -29.12
CA HIS A 547 5.50 6.01 -29.01
C HIS A 547 5.62 7.54 -28.90
N TYR A 548 6.33 8.02 -27.87
CA TYR A 548 6.72 9.42 -27.75
C TYR A 548 8.20 9.59 -28.13
N HIS A 549 8.46 10.30 -29.23
CA HIS A 549 9.79 10.81 -29.57
C HIS A 549 9.96 12.23 -28.98
N PRO A 550 11.09 12.55 -28.32
CA PRO A 550 11.34 13.89 -27.80
C PRO A 550 11.77 14.83 -28.94
N HIS A 551 11.03 15.93 -29.13
CA HIS A 551 11.48 17.03 -29.99
C HIS A 551 12.22 18.08 -29.15
N GLU A 552 13.52 18.22 -29.42
CA GLU A 552 14.32 19.39 -29.02
C GLU A 552 13.94 20.63 -29.86
N PRO A 553 13.93 21.85 -29.28
CA PRO A 553 13.75 23.08 -30.05
C PRO A 553 15.10 23.56 -30.60
N GLY A 554 15.42 23.18 -31.84
CA GLY A 554 16.64 23.57 -32.54
C GLY A 554 16.37 24.37 -33.82
N HIS A 555 16.72 25.66 -33.78
CA HIS A 555 17.25 26.49 -34.87
C HIS A 555 16.50 26.59 -36.22
N GLY A 556 16.08 27.83 -36.50
CA GLY A 556 15.53 28.22 -37.79
C GLY A 556 16.51 28.09 -38.95
N HIS A 557 16.01 27.59 -40.06
CA HIS A 557 16.59 27.80 -41.39
C HIS A 557 15.48 28.09 -42.40
N HIS A 558 15.61 29.25 -43.04
CA HIS A 558 14.90 29.65 -44.24
C HIS A 558 15.09 28.64 -45.37
N HIS A 559 13.99 28.22 -46.01
CA HIS A 559 14.00 27.91 -47.43
C HIS A 559 12.70 28.38 -48.09
N HIS A 560 12.85 29.39 -48.95
CA HIS A 560 11.94 29.68 -50.05
C HIS A 560 11.88 28.47 -50.99
N HIS A 561 10.68 28.06 -51.41
CA HIS A 561 10.35 27.85 -52.81
C HIS A 561 8.82 27.82 -52.95
N GLY A 562 8.30 28.72 -53.77
CA GLY A 562 6.88 28.82 -54.06
C GLY A 562 6.42 27.80 -55.10
N HIS A 563 5.10 27.66 -55.21
CA HIS A 563 4.37 27.82 -56.46
C HIS A 563 2.87 27.93 -56.15
N ASP A 564 2.27 29.02 -56.63
CA ASP A 564 0.84 29.24 -56.76
C ASP A 564 0.22 28.27 -57.78
N HIS A 565 -1.03 27.85 -57.57
CA HIS A 565 -2.19 28.23 -58.39
C HIS A 565 -3.45 27.39 -58.08
N ASP A 566 -4.51 28.12 -57.69
CA ASP A 566 -5.89 28.13 -58.19
C ASP A 566 -6.76 26.85 -58.30
N HIS A 567 -7.80 26.87 -57.46
CA HIS A 567 -9.24 26.65 -57.72
C HIS A 567 -9.72 26.19 -59.12
N ASP A 568 -10.57 25.14 -59.19
CA ASP A 568 -12.04 25.27 -59.35
C ASP A 568 -12.80 23.94 -59.68
N HIS A 569 -13.95 23.80 -59.00
CA HIS A 569 -15.29 23.29 -59.39
C HIS A 569 -15.62 21.88 -59.97
N ASP A 570 -16.61 21.29 -59.27
CA ASP A 570 -17.91 20.72 -59.73
C ASP A 570 -18.16 19.19 -59.82
N HIS A 571 -19.10 18.79 -58.94
CA HIS A 571 -20.25 17.86 -58.99
C HIS A 571 -20.38 16.74 -60.04
N ASP A 572 -20.77 15.54 -59.57
CA ASP A 572 -21.93 14.82 -60.13
C ASP A 572 -22.52 13.73 -59.19
N HIS A 573 -23.86 13.63 -59.23
CA HIS A 573 -24.77 12.73 -58.48
C HIS A 573 -25.38 11.66 -59.48
N PRO A 574 -26.47 10.89 -59.22
CA PRO A 574 -26.47 9.47 -58.81
C PRO A 574 -27.33 8.52 -59.72
N HIS A 575 -27.55 7.27 -59.25
CA HIS A 575 -28.66 6.31 -59.56
C HIS A 575 -28.59 5.49 -60.89
N PRO A 576 -29.50 4.51 -61.16
CA PRO A 576 -30.03 3.37 -60.37
C PRO A 576 -30.17 2.07 -61.23
N HIS A 577 -30.80 1.00 -60.68
CA HIS A 577 -31.87 0.15 -61.29
C HIS A 577 -31.80 -1.32 -60.82
N GLY A 578 -32.94 -1.83 -60.34
CA GLY A 578 -33.15 -3.25 -60.05
C GLY A 578 -33.96 -3.97 -61.14
N HIS A 579 -34.17 -5.28 -60.96
CA HIS A 579 -35.33 -6.04 -61.46
C HIS A 579 -35.46 -7.36 -60.66
N GLY A 580 -36.68 -7.65 -60.18
CA GLY A 580 -37.13 -8.97 -59.69
C GLY A 580 -37.29 -9.97 -60.85
N HIS A 581 -37.68 -11.24 -60.72
CA HIS A 581 -38.50 -12.05 -59.80
C HIS A 581 -38.36 -13.52 -60.36
N PRO A 582 -39.20 -14.53 -60.05
CA PRO A 582 -39.75 -15.07 -58.79
C PRO A 582 -39.58 -16.61 -58.70
N HIS A 583 -39.96 -17.24 -57.58
CA HIS A 583 -41.04 -18.25 -57.52
C HIS A 583 -41.17 -18.87 -56.11
N ALA A 584 -42.43 -19.18 -55.79
CA ALA A 584 -42.98 -19.45 -54.47
C ALA A 584 -43.08 -20.95 -54.15
N HIS A 585 -43.24 -21.27 -52.86
CA HIS A 585 -44.06 -22.33 -52.21
C HIS A 585 -43.54 -22.45 -50.76
N GLY A 586 -44.27 -22.57 -49.66
CA GLY A 586 -45.69 -22.66 -49.35
C GLY A 586 -45.81 -22.93 -47.83
N LYS A 587 -46.72 -22.20 -47.16
CA LYS A 587 -47.48 -22.51 -45.93
C LYS A 587 -46.95 -23.48 -44.83
N LYS A 588 -47.10 -22.95 -43.60
CA LYS A 588 -47.73 -23.48 -42.37
C LYS A 588 -46.85 -24.09 -41.26
N ARG A 589 -46.88 -23.35 -40.13
CA ARG A 589 -47.20 -23.73 -38.73
C ARG A 589 -46.65 -25.07 -38.18
N GLY A 590 -45.78 -24.93 -37.19
CA GLY A 590 -45.88 -25.46 -35.81
C GLY A 590 -45.87 -26.98 -35.62
N ASN A 591 -44.93 -27.50 -34.82
CA ASN A 591 -45.13 -27.87 -33.41
C ASN A 591 -43.96 -28.76 -32.92
N ASP A 592 -43.58 -28.56 -31.65
CA ASP A 592 -42.93 -29.44 -30.68
C ASP A 592 -41.72 -30.33 -31.04
N GLY A 593 -40.68 -30.18 -30.20
CA GLY A 593 -39.48 -31.00 -30.09
C GLY A 593 -38.47 -30.32 -29.18
#